data_AF-A0A974SWL8-F1
#
_entry.id   AF-A0A974SWL8-F1
#
_cell.length_a   1.000
_cell.length_b   1.000
_cell.length_c   1.000
_cell.angle_alpha   90.00
_cell.angle_beta   90.00
_cell.angle_gamma   90.00
#
_symmetry.space_group_name_H-M   'P 1'
#
loop_
_entity.id
_entity.type
_entity.pdbx_description
1 polymer ?
#
loop_
_entity_poly.entity_id
_entity_poly.type
_entity_poly.pdbx_seq_one_letter_code
_entity_poly.pdbx_strand_id
1 'polypeptide(L)'
;MSDYRVRDMIFNLFKKAQDKLSDDELKNISMIACDEAKGSVSNLKTTVEGIASLIANDSNHNPVDASGAFIDDKNIHRLLYSIASQLEFVLTLQELECEADMNLFIRSSKP
;
A
#
# COMPACT_ATOMS: atom_id res chain seq x y z
N MET A 1 -14.95 5.47 7.26
CA MET A 1 -15.61 4.51 6.34
C MET A 1 -14.52 3.94 5.45
N SER A 2 -14.40 2.63 5.26
CA SER A 2 -13.40 1.80 5.96
C SER A 2 -12.41 1.24 4.93
N ASP A 3 -11.11 1.54 5.04
CA ASP A 3 -10.07 1.11 4.09
C ASP A 3 -9.97 -0.43 3.95
N TYR A 4 -10.32 -1.17 5.02
CA TYR A 4 -10.47 -2.64 4.99
C TYR A 4 -11.36 -3.18 3.86
N ARG A 5 -12.29 -2.37 3.31
CA ARG A 5 -13.19 -2.82 2.22
C ARG A 5 -12.46 -3.08 0.92
N VAL A 6 -11.40 -2.33 0.60
CA VAL A 6 -10.71 -2.45 -0.68
C VAL A 6 -9.87 -3.71 -0.69
N ARG A 7 -9.11 -3.94 0.39
CA ARG A 7 -8.38 -5.19 0.62
C ARG A 7 -9.31 -6.39 0.49
N ASP A 8 -10.37 -6.41 1.28
CA ASP A 8 -11.33 -7.51 1.29
C ASP A 8 -11.98 -7.70 -0.08
N MET A 9 -12.29 -6.62 -0.82
CA MET A 9 -12.83 -6.73 -2.17
C MET A 9 -11.86 -7.40 -3.14
N ILE A 10 -10.62 -6.92 -3.21
CA ILE A 10 -9.59 -7.44 -4.12
C ILE A 10 -9.35 -8.91 -3.81
N PHE A 11 -9.19 -9.25 -2.53
CA PHE A 11 -8.97 -10.63 -2.10
C PHE A 11 -10.15 -11.54 -2.39
N ASN A 12 -11.37 -11.10 -2.09
CA ASN A 12 -12.56 -11.90 -2.34
C ASN A 12 -12.80 -12.10 -3.83
N LEU A 13 -12.45 -11.12 -4.67
CA LEU A 13 -12.50 -11.26 -6.12
C LEU A 13 -11.49 -12.31 -6.60
N PHE A 14 -10.24 -12.23 -6.15
CA PHE A 14 -9.21 -13.21 -6.48
C PHE A 14 -9.63 -14.61 -6.05
N LYS A 15 -10.05 -14.81 -4.79
CA LYS A 15 -10.48 -16.12 -4.26
C LYS A 15 -11.64 -16.73 -5.05
N LYS A 16 -12.56 -15.92 -5.57
CA LYS A 16 -13.67 -16.39 -6.42
C LYS A 16 -13.22 -16.80 -7.83
N ALA A 17 -12.12 -16.25 -8.31
CA ALA A 17 -11.60 -16.46 -9.65
C ALA A 17 -10.48 -17.49 -9.72
N GLN A 18 -9.71 -17.69 -8.63
CA GLN A 18 -8.42 -18.40 -8.63
C GLN A 18 -8.50 -19.79 -9.28
N ASP A 19 -9.55 -20.57 -9.03
CA ASP A 19 -9.71 -21.94 -9.56
C ASP A 19 -9.95 -21.98 -11.08
N LYS A 20 -10.32 -20.83 -11.68
CA LYS A 20 -10.60 -20.69 -13.11
C LYS A 20 -9.45 -20.03 -13.88
N LEU A 21 -8.47 -19.48 -13.17
CA LEU A 21 -7.29 -18.87 -13.76
C LEU A 21 -6.30 -19.96 -14.17
N SER A 22 -5.69 -19.79 -15.34
CA SER A 22 -4.52 -20.55 -15.77
C SER A 22 -3.28 -20.17 -14.96
N ASP A 23 -2.24 -20.99 -15.03
CA ASP A 23 -0.99 -20.75 -14.32
C ASP A 23 -0.27 -19.48 -14.84
N ASP A 24 -0.36 -19.20 -16.14
CA ASP A 24 0.18 -17.96 -16.72
C ASP A 24 -0.57 -16.73 -16.19
N GLU A 25 -1.90 -16.81 -16.05
CA GLU A 25 -2.69 -15.73 -15.46
C GLU A 25 -2.37 -15.51 -13.98
N LEU A 26 -2.22 -16.58 -13.20
CA LEU A 26 -1.79 -16.50 -11.80
C LEU A 26 -0.40 -15.88 -11.67
N LYS A 27 0.54 -16.27 -12.53
CA LYS A 27 1.89 -15.71 -12.57
C LYS A 27 1.88 -14.22 -12.92
N ASN A 28 1.05 -13.83 -13.90
CA ASN A 28 0.88 -12.41 -14.25
C ASN A 28 0.29 -11.61 -13.09
N ILE A 29 -0.70 -12.15 -12.37
CA ILE A 29 -1.26 -11.49 -11.18
C ILE A 29 -0.20 -11.32 -10.10
N SER A 30 0.57 -12.37 -9.80
CA SER A 30 1.67 -12.30 -8.83
C SER A 30 2.69 -11.21 -9.18
N MET A 31 3.14 -11.19 -10.45
CA MET A 31 4.09 -10.20 -10.95
C MET A 31 3.55 -8.77 -10.88
N ILE A 32 2.30 -8.54 -11.33
CA ILE A 32 1.66 -7.22 -11.27
C ILE A 32 1.50 -6.77 -9.81
N ALA A 33 1.06 -7.66 -8.92
CA ALA A 33 0.91 -7.34 -7.50
C ALA A 33 2.25 -6.94 -6.86
N CYS A 34 3.32 -7.67 -7.16
CA CYS A 34 4.68 -7.38 -6.71
C CYS A 34 5.16 -5.99 -7.19
N ASP A 35 4.96 -5.68 -8.48
CA ASP A 35 5.43 -4.42 -9.06
C ASP A 35 4.62 -3.20 -8.56
N GLU A 36 3.31 -3.34 -8.42
CA GLU A 36 2.45 -2.31 -7.81
C GLU A 36 2.82 -2.09 -6.33
N ALA A 37 3.20 -3.15 -5.60
CA ALA A 37 3.64 -3.05 -4.21
C ALA A 37 4.94 -2.26 -4.11
N LYS A 38 5.91 -2.53 -4.99
CA LYS A 38 7.16 -1.73 -5.07
C LYS A 38 6.88 -0.27 -5.38
N GLY A 39 6.00 0.01 -6.35
CA GLY A 39 5.60 1.37 -6.70
C GLY A 39 4.98 2.11 -5.50
N SER A 40 4.10 1.43 -4.76
CA SER A 40 3.45 1.97 -3.58
C SER A 40 4.41 2.21 -2.42
N VAL A 41 5.39 1.32 -2.20
CA VAL A 41 6.48 1.53 -1.22
C VAL A 41 7.35 2.74 -1.62
N SER A 42 7.62 2.93 -2.91
CA SER A 42 8.34 4.12 -3.39
C SER A 42 7.55 5.40 -3.10
N ASN A 43 6.25 5.41 -3.34
CA ASN A 43 5.39 6.56 -3.04
C ASN A 43 5.34 6.87 -1.54
N LEU A 44 5.29 5.83 -0.70
CA LEU A 44 5.38 5.96 0.76
C LEU A 44 6.68 6.60 1.18
N LYS A 45 7.80 6.13 0.63
CA LYS A 45 9.12 6.71 0.90
C LYS A 45 9.14 8.21 0.59
N THR A 46 8.69 8.61 -0.60
CA THR A 46 8.62 10.03 -0.99
C THR A 46 7.71 10.84 -0.07
N THR A 47 6.57 10.27 0.36
CA THR A 47 5.65 10.92 1.29
C THR A 47 6.33 11.16 2.65
N VAL A 48 7.05 10.17 3.17
CA VAL A 48 7.79 10.27 4.44
C VAL A 48 8.95 11.27 4.34
N GLU A 49 9.70 11.29 3.23
CA GLU A 49 10.75 12.28 2.97
C GLU A 49 10.19 13.71 2.90
N GLY A 50 8.99 13.88 2.30
CA GLY A 50 8.26 15.14 2.30
C GLY A 50 7.90 15.61 3.71
N ILE A 51 7.38 14.71 4.56
CA ILE A 51 7.08 15.02 5.97
C ILE A 51 8.34 15.41 6.72
N ALA A 52 9.42 14.65 6.59
CA ALA A 52 10.69 14.95 7.25
C ALA A 52 11.19 16.35 6.87
N SER A 53 11.04 16.73 5.60
CA SER A 53 11.38 18.07 5.10
C SER A 53 10.49 19.16 5.70
N LEU A 54 9.18 18.91 5.82
CA LEU A 54 8.26 19.82 6.51
C LEU A 54 8.61 19.98 7.99
N ILE A 55 9.00 18.90 8.68
CA ILE A 55 9.41 18.95 10.10
C ILE A 55 10.69 19.76 10.25
N ALA A 56 11.68 19.54 9.38
CA ALA A 56 12.91 20.32 9.38
C ALA A 56 12.63 21.81 9.15
N ASN A 57 11.72 22.15 8.23
CA ASN A 57 11.32 23.54 7.99
C ASN A 57 10.58 24.15 9.19
N ASP A 58 9.68 23.42 9.83
CA ASP A 58 8.98 23.90 11.04
C ASP A 58 9.95 24.07 12.22
N SER A 59 10.93 23.19 12.37
CA SER A 59 11.96 23.32 13.42
C SER A 59 12.86 24.55 13.29
N ASN A 60 12.89 25.16 12.09
CA ASN A 60 13.63 26.39 11.81
C ASN A 60 12.79 27.66 11.99
N HIS A 61 11.48 27.55 12.25
CA HIS A 61 10.62 28.72 12.50
C HIS A 61 10.77 29.24 13.94
N ASN A 62 10.61 30.55 14.11
CA ASN A 62 10.56 31.17 15.43
C ASN A 62 9.23 30.78 16.10
N PRO A 63 9.23 30.17 17.31
CA PRO A 63 8.02 29.68 17.96
C PRO A 63 6.97 30.75 18.32
N VAL A 64 7.31 32.04 18.15
CA VAL A 64 6.39 33.17 18.33
C VAL A 64 5.54 33.42 17.07
N ASP A 65 6.02 33.00 15.89
CA ASP A 65 5.27 33.06 14.65
C ASP A 65 4.46 31.76 14.52
N ALA A 66 3.14 31.86 14.57
CA ALA A 66 2.21 30.73 14.36
C ALA A 66 2.17 30.29 12.88
N SER A 67 3.33 30.22 12.23
CA SER A 67 3.52 29.79 10.85
C SER A 67 4.32 28.50 10.84
N GLY A 68 3.66 27.40 10.47
CA GLY A 68 4.28 26.09 10.33
C GLY A 68 3.33 25.14 9.62
N ALA A 69 3.87 24.11 8.98
CA ALA A 69 3.10 23.06 8.31
C ALA A 69 2.26 22.21 9.29
N PHE A 70 2.63 22.17 10.58
CA PHE A 70 2.00 21.34 11.61
C PHE A 70 1.19 22.13 12.66
N ILE A 71 0.78 23.35 12.35
CA ILE A 71 -0.01 24.20 13.26
C ILE A 71 -1.48 23.78 13.38
N ASP A 72 -2.00 22.99 12.43
CA ASP A 72 -3.36 22.47 12.46
C ASP A 72 -3.42 20.94 12.37
N ASP A 73 -4.38 20.38 13.09
CA ASP A 73 -4.65 18.94 13.19
C ASP A 73 -5.10 18.33 11.86
N LYS A 74 -5.76 19.10 10.99
CA LYS A 74 -6.28 18.64 9.70
C LYS A 74 -5.17 18.33 8.69
N ASN A 75 -4.10 19.13 8.65
CA ASN A 75 -2.96 18.93 7.77
C ASN A 75 -2.17 17.69 8.19
N ILE A 76 -1.95 17.51 9.49
CA ILE A 76 -1.35 16.30 10.06
C ILE A 76 -2.23 15.07 9.75
N HIS A 77 -3.54 15.18 9.98
CA HIS A 77 -4.47 14.08 9.78
C HIS A 77 -4.52 13.62 8.32
N ARG A 78 -4.53 14.54 7.34
CA ARG A 78 -4.52 14.19 5.91
C ARG A 78 -3.24 13.46 5.51
N LEU A 79 -2.09 13.88 6.04
CA LEU A 79 -0.80 13.23 5.80
C LEU A 79 -0.74 11.83 6.41
N LEU A 80 -1.13 11.68 7.67
CA LEU A 80 -1.19 10.38 8.34
C LEU A 80 -2.17 9.43 7.64
N TYR A 81 -3.32 9.94 7.19
CA TYR A 81 -4.29 9.16 6.42
C TYR A 81 -3.72 8.68 5.08
N SER A 82 -3.02 9.55 4.34
CA SER A 82 -2.37 9.16 3.08
C SER A 82 -1.32 8.08 3.28
N ILE A 83 -0.52 8.15 4.35
CA ILE A 83 0.45 7.10 4.69
C ILE A 83 -0.26 5.79 5.02
N ALA A 84 -1.28 5.83 5.87
CA ALA A 84 -2.02 4.65 6.27
C ALA A 84 -2.65 3.95 5.07
N SER A 85 -3.30 4.69 4.16
CA SER A 85 -3.92 4.16 2.96
C SER A 85 -2.90 3.52 2.01
N GLN A 86 -1.75 4.17 1.79
CA GLN A 86 -0.69 3.59 0.95
C GLN A 86 -0.07 2.33 1.58
N LEU A 87 0.13 2.29 2.90
CA LEU A 87 0.60 1.08 3.60
C LEU A 87 -0.38 -0.08 3.48
N GLU A 88 -1.68 0.20 3.63
CA GLU A 88 -2.71 -0.83 3.50
C GLU A 88 -2.80 -1.38 2.07
N PHE A 89 -2.60 -0.53 1.07
CA PHE A 89 -2.53 -0.97 -0.32
C PHE A 89 -1.31 -1.88 -0.57
N VAL A 90 -0.13 -1.53 -0.03
CA VAL A 90 1.06 -2.41 -0.10
C VAL A 90 0.78 -3.78 0.52
N LEU A 91 0.18 -3.81 1.72
CA LEU A 91 -0.14 -5.08 2.40
C LEU A 91 -1.11 -5.93 1.58
N THR A 92 -2.12 -5.30 0.97
CA THR A 92 -3.09 -5.96 0.09
C THR A 92 -2.41 -6.63 -1.10
N LEU A 93 -1.47 -5.93 -1.74
CA LEU A 93 -0.75 -6.44 -2.91
C LEU A 93 0.20 -7.58 -2.55
N GLN A 94 0.94 -7.46 -1.44
CA GLN A 94 1.85 -8.51 -0.96
C GLN A 94 1.10 -9.81 -0.62
N GLU A 95 -0.05 -9.69 0.05
CA GLU A 95 -0.85 -10.86 0.35
C GLU A 95 -1.35 -11.51 -0.96
N LEU A 96 -1.80 -10.71 -1.94
CA LEU A 96 -2.31 -11.21 -3.22
C LEU A 96 -1.22 -11.95 -4.01
N GLU A 97 0.00 -11.39 -4.03
CA GLU A 97 1.20 -12.03 -4.60
C GLU A 97 1.45 -13.40 -3.94
N CYS A 98 1.54 -13.43 -2.60
CA CYS A 98 1.78 -14.65 -1.84
C CYS A 98 0.71 -15.73 -2.12
N GLU A 99 -0.55 -15.34 -2.21
CA GLU A 99 -1.64 -16.28 -2.49
C GLU A 99 -1.59 -16.83 -3.93
N ALA A 100 -1.27 -15.98 -4.91
CA ALA A 100 -1.08 -16.40 -6.29
C ALA A 100 0.08 -17.40 -6.42
N ASP A 101 1.21 -17.13 -5.76
CA ASP A 101 2.38 -18.02 -5.74
C ASP A 101 2.09 -19.35 -5.05
N MET A 102 1.37 -19.33 -3.92
CA MET A 102 0.93 -20.58 -3.26
C MET A 102 0.05 -21.44 -4.17
N ASN A 103 -0.88 -20.83 -4.93
CA ASN A 103 -1.72 -21.56 -5.86
C ASN A 103 -0.88 -22.24 -6.96
N LEU A 104 0.12 -21.56 -7.51
CA LEU A 104 1.05 -22.13 -8.48
C LEU A 104 1.85 -23.30 -7.88
N PHE A 105 2.34 -23.15 -6.65
CA PHE A 105 3.07 -24.20 -5.95
C PHE A 105 2.20 -25.45 -5.73
N ILE A 106 0.96 -25.28 -5.28
CA ILE A 106 0.04 -26.41 -5.03
C ILE A 106 -0.27 -27.16 -6.33
N ARG A 107 -0.48 -26.44 -7.44
CA ARG A 107 -0.79 -27.04 -8.75
C ARG A 107 0.37 -27.81 -9.33
N SER A 108 1.58 -27.23 -9.28
CA SER A 108 2.80 -27.90 -9.74
C SER A 108 3.20 -29.10 -8.87
N SER A 109 2.68 -29.20 -7.65
CA SER A 109 2.91 -30.32 -6.72
C SER A 109 1.89 -31.46 -6.86
N LYS A 110 0.86 -31.32 -7.69
CA LYS A 110 -0.07 -32.42 -7.99
C LYS A 110 0.59 -33.38 -9.01
N PRO A 111 0.64 -34.69 -8.71
CA PRO A 111 1.23 -35.69 -9.59
C PRO A 111 0.42 -35.92 -10.88
#